data_AF-A0A2A2QWQ7-F1
#
_entry.id   AF-A0A2A2QWQ7-F1
#
_cell.length_a   1.000
_cell.length_b   1.000
_cell.length_c   1.000
_cell.angle_alpha   90.00
_cell.angle_beta   90.00
_cell.angle_gamma   90.00
#
_symmetry.space_group_name_H-M   'P 1'
#
loop_
_entity.id
_entity.type
_entity.pdbx_description
1 polymer ?
#
loop_
_entity_poly.entity_id
_entity_poly.type
_entity_poly.pdbx_seq_one_letter_code
_entity_poly.pdbx_strand_id
1 'polypeptide(L)'
;MPPSPDDYRRKARFIVKLGIALHECGGTSQRVERHLLNVTRQLGFHGSFLISPTTFTCAFWQNDDLDQFVHVERIQPADHNLGLLWEIDRLIFSNALLPVRKSL
;
A
#
# COMPACT_ATOMS: atom_id res chain seq x y z
N MET A 1 -18.11 -16.41 -7.34
CA MET A 1 -17.08 -16.89 -8.28
C MET A 1 -15.74 -16.40 -7.73
N PRO A 2 -14.75 -17.27 -7.50
CA PRO A 2 -13.42 -16.81 -7.09
C PRO A 2 -12.85 -15.89 -8.18
N PRO A 3 -12.12 -14.83 -7.82
CA PRO A 3 -11.48 -13.95 -8.79
C PRO A 3 -10.54 -14.77 -9.69
N SER A 4 -10.50 -14.46 -10.99
CA SER A 4 -9.58 -15.15 -11.90
C SER A 4 -8.12 -14.94 -11.45
N PRO A 5 -7.19 -15.87 -11.71
CA PRO A 5 -5.77 -15.69 -11.38
C PRO A 5 -5.19 -14.36 -11.90
N ASP A 6 -5.72 -13.88 -13.03
CA ASP A 6 -5.34 -12.59 -13.63
C ASP A 6 -5.82 -11.38 -12.83
N ASP A 7 -6.94 -11.50 -12.11
CA ASP A 7 -7.45 -10.44 -11.22
C ASP A 7 -6.62 -10.35 -9.94
N TYR A 8 -6.21 -11.50 -9.40
CA TYR A 8 -5.32 -11.56 -8.23
C TYR A 8 -3.97 -10.89 -8.51
N ARG A 9 -3.29 -11.27 -9.60
CA ARG A 9 -2.02 -10.65 -9.99
C ARG A 9 -2.17 -9.17 -10.33
N ARG A 10 -3.32 -8.74 -10.89
CA ARG A 10 -3.62 -7.31 -11.10
C ARG A 10 -3.72 -6.54 -9.78
N LYS A 11 -4.42 -7.08 -8.79
CA LYS A 11 -4.51 -6.48 -7.45
C LYS A 11 -3.14 -6.40 -6.77
N ALA A 12 -2.33 -7.46 -6.82
CA ALA A 12 -0.97 -7.44 -6.27
C ALA A 12 -0.09 -6.35 -6.91
N ARG A 13 -0.11 -6.23 -8.25
CA ARG A 13 0.60 -5.16 -8.96
C ARG A 13 0.12 -3.76 -8.59
N PHE A 14 -1.18 -3.60 -8.36
CA PHE A 14 -1.73 -2.33 -7.87
C PHE A 14 -1.15 -1.97 -6.48
N ILE A 15 -1.08 -2.94 -5.56
CA ILE A 15 -0.51 -2.72 -4.22
C ILE A 15 0.97 -2.33 -4.29
N VAL A 16 1.76 -3.00 -5.13
CA VAL A 16 3.19 -2.65 -5.32
C VAL A 16 3.33 -1.20 -5.77
N LYS A 17 2.58 -0.78 -6.81
CA LYS A 17 2.61 0.59 -7.31
C LYS A 17 2.17 1.62 -6.27
N LEU A 18 1.14 1.30 -5.49
CA LEU A 18 0.69 2.15 -4.38
C LEU A 18 1.78 2.31 -3.32
N GLY A 19 2.47 1.23 -2.97
CA GLY A 19 3.57 1.25 -2.01
C GLY A 19 4.72 2.17 -2.45
N ILE A 20 5.15 2.05 -3.71
CA ILE A 20 6.19 2.90 -4.29
C ILE A 20 5.78 4.36 -4.23
N ALA A 21 4.56 4.68 -4.67
CA ALA A 21 4.04 6.05 -4.62
C ALA A 21 4.03 6.60 -3.19
N LEU A 22 3.52 5.85 -2.21
CA LEU A 22 3.48 6.30 -0.81
C LEU A 22 4.88 6.55 -0.22
N HIS A 23 5.87 5.76 -0.64
CA HIS A 23 7.26 5.93 -0.24
C HIS A 23 7.90 7.18 -0.88
N GLU A 24 7.68 7.42 -2.18
CA GLU A 24 8.12 8.65 -2.86
C GLU A 24 7.54 9.91 -2.22
N CYS A 25 6.36 9.78 -1.63
CA CYS A 25 5.69 10.85 -0.90
C CYS A 25 6.23 11.05 0.52
N GLY A 26 7.32 10.39 0.93
CA GLY A 26 7.92 10.54 2.26
C GLY A 26 7.22 9.76 3.38
N GLY A 27 6.36 8.79 3.04
CA GLY A 27 5.79 7.88 4.02
C GLY A 27 6.88 7.04 4.69
N THR A 28 6.90 6.98 6.03
CA THR A 28 7.80 6.05 6.73
C THR A 28 7.45 4.61 6.36
N SER A 29 8.44 3.71 6.29
CA SER A 29 8.20 2.28 5.98
C SER A 29 7.04 1.69 6.76
N GLN A 30 7.00 1.93 8.08
CA GLN A 30 5.95 1.45 8.97
C GLN A 30 4.55 1.97 8.58
N ARG A 31 4.44 3.24 8.18
CA ARG A 31 3.17 3.83 7.71
C ARG A 31 2.73 3.20 6.39
N VAL A 32 3.67 3.05 5.44
CA VAL A 32 3.40 2.44 4.14
C VAL A 32 2.95 1.00 4.33
N GLU A 33 3.72 0.18 5.04
CA GLU A 33 3.41 -1.23 5.32
C GLU A 33 2.02 -1.39 5.93
N ARG A 34 1.69 -0.61 6.96
CA ARG A 34 0.36 -0.64 7.59
C ARG A 34 -0.76 -0.27 6.61
N HIS A 35 -0.53 0.69 5.73
CA HIS A 35 -1.50 1.06 4.70
C HIS A 35 -1.71 -0.07 3.70
N LEU A 36 -0.63 -0.65 3.17
CA LEU A 36 -0.73 -1.74 2.21
C LEU A 36 -1.42 -2.97 2.82
N LEU A 37 -1.15 -3.27 4.10
CA LEU A 37 -1.84 -4.33 4.86
C LEU A 37 -3.35 -4.10 4.99
N ASN A 38 -3.78 -2.85 5.17
CA ASN A 38 -5.21 -2.53 5.22
C ASN A 38 -5.87 -2.68 3.84
N VAL A 39 -5.18 -2.26 2.77
CA VAL A 39 -5.73 -2.33 1.41
C VAL A 39 -5.80 -3.79 0.93
N THR A 40 -4.81 -4.65 1.20
CA THR A 40 -4.89 -6.07 0.83
C THR A 40 -6.08 -6.76 1.49
N ARG A 41 -6.31 -6.50 2.78
CA ARG A 41 -7.50 -7.00 3.50
C ARG A 41 -8.80 -6.53 2.86
N GLN A 42 -8.91 -5.25 2.50
CA GLN A 42 -10.10 -4.71 1.83
C GLN A 42 -10.33 -5.34 0.45
N LEU A 43 -9.26 -5.69 -0.26
CA LEU A 43 -9.33 -6.33 -1.58
C LEU A 43 -9.52 -7.86 -1.51
N GLY A 44 -9.57 -8.43 -0.30
CA GLY A 44 -9.88 -9.84 -0.04
C GLY A 44 -8.72 -10.80 -0.23
N PHE A 45 -7.48 -10.37 0.02
CA PHE A 45 -6.30 -11.25 0.00
C PHE A 45 -5.27 -10.81 1.03
N HIS A 46 -4.21 -11.61 1.18
CA HIS A 46 -3.18 -11.37 2.19
C HIS A 46 -1.92 -10.77 1.58
N GLY A 47 -1.17 -10.06 2.42
CA GLY A 47 0.13 -9.54 2.03
C GLY A 47 1.05 -9.32 3.22
N SER A 48 2.35 -9.40 2.95
CA SER A 48 3.44 -9.09 3.86
C SER A 48 4.41 -8.14 3.16
N PHE A 49 4.84 -7.11 3.86
CA PHE A 49 5.58 -5.99 3.30
C PHE A 49 6.80 -5.72 4.16
N LEU A 50 7.97 -5.71 3.52
CA LEU A 50 9.21 -5.22 4.11
C LEU A 50 9.69 -4.08 3.23
N ILE A 51 9.57 -2.87 3.76
CA ILE A 51 9.90 -1.65 3.03
C ILE A 51 11.10 -0.99 3.69
N SER A 52 12.13 -0.71 2.90
CA SER A 52 13.26 0.12 3.28
C SER A 52 13.35 1.33 2.35
N PRO A 53 14.19 2.33 2.67
CA PRO A 53 14.42 3.47 1.79
C PRO A 53 14.84 3.11 0.35
N THR A 54 15.37 1.91 0.13
CA THR A 54 15.95 1.49 -1.17
C THR A 54 15.42 0.16 -1.69
N THR A 55 14.55 -0.52 -0.96
CA THR A 55 14.07 -1.85 -1.33
C THR A 55 12.61 -2.02 -0.93
N PHE A 56 11.84 -2.57 -1.86
CA PHE A 56 10.49 -3.06 -1.64
C PHE A 56 10.46 -4.57 -1.79
N THR A 57 10.10 -5.27 -0.73
CA THR A 57 9.79 -6.70 -0.75
C THR A 57 8.34 -6.89 -0.37
N CYS A 58 7.54 -7.39 -1.31
CA CYS A 58 6.11 -7.62 -1.13
C CYS A 58 5.81 -9.09 -1.41
N ALA A 59 5.21 -9.79 -0.45
CA ALA A 59 4.68 -11.14 -0.62
C ALA A 59 3.16 -11.09 -0.55
N PHE A 60 2.49 -11.85 -1.42
CA PHE A 60 1.04 -11.90 -1.51
C PHE A 60 0.55 -13.34 -1.60
N TRP A 61 -0.59 -13.65 -0.99
CA TRP A 61 -1.25 -14.95 -1.11
C TRP A 61 -2.78 -14.85 -0.94
N GLN A 62 -3.50 -15.88 -1.37
CA GLN A 62 -4.96 -15.98 -1.21
C GLN A 62 -5.36 -16.93 -0.08
N ASN A 63 -4.98 -18.21 -0.17
CA ASN A 63 -5.43 -19.25 0.75
C ASN A 63 -4.27 -19.93 1.50
N ASP A 64 -3.13 -20.11 0.84
CA ASP A 64 -1.95 -20.80 1.37
C ASP A 64 -0.79 -19.80 1.48
N ASP A 65 -0.24 -19.63 2.67
CA ASP A 65 0.86 -18.71 2.92
C ASP A 65 2.21 -19.24 2.44
N LEU A 66 2.29 -20.50 1.99
CA LEU A 66 3.47 -21.04 1.31
C LEU A 66 3.45 -20.81 -0.21
N ASP A 67 2.26 -20.64 -0.81
CA ASP A 67 2.09 -20.30 -2.23
C ASP A 67 2.01 -18.79 -2.42
N GLN A 68 3.18 -18.15 -2.39
CA GLN A 68 3.29 -16.70 -2.43
C GLN A 68 3.71 -16.18 -3.82
N PHE A 69 3.02 -15.14 -4.27
CA PHE A 69 3.58 -14.25 -5.28
C PHE A 69 4.48 -13.22 -4.59
N VAL A 70 5.78 -13.29 -4.86
CA VAL A 70 6.78 -12.38 -4.29
C VAL A 70 7.26 -11.39 -5.35
N HIS A 71 7.19 -10.11 -5.03
CA HIS A 71 7.76 -9.01 -5.79
C HIS A 71 8.90 -8.37 -5.00
N VAL A 72 10.09 -8.34 -5.59
CA VAL A 72 11.26 -7.68 -5.01
C VAL A 72 11.75 -6.64 -6.01
N GLU A 73 11.87 -5.40 -5.56
CA GLU A 73 12.32 -4.29 -6.38
C GLU A 73 13.24 -3.37 -5.60
N ARG A 74 14.33 -2.97 -6.26
CA ARG A 74 15.17 -1.88 -5.77
C ARG A 74 14.58 -0.57 -6.24
N ILE A 75 14.45 0.36 -5.31
CA ILE A 75 13.99 1.72 -5.59
C ILE A 75 15.11 2.69 -5.28
N GLN A 76 15.15 3.81 -6.02
CA GLN A 76 16.02 4.90 -5.63
C GLN A 76 15.51 5.49 -4.31
N PRO A 77 16.41 5.88 -3.38
CA PRO A 77 16.00 6.65 -2.21
C PRO A 77 15.19 7.84 -2.71
N ALA A 78 14.01 8.07 -2.13
CA ALA A 78 13.22 9.22 -2.48
C ALA A 78 14.03 10.49 -2.18
N ASP A 79 14.43 11.24 -3.21
CA ASP A 79 14.98 12.58 -3.04
C ASP A 79 13.82 13.47 -2.58
N HIS A 80 13.62 13.52 -1.26
CA HIS A 80 12.70 14.36 -0.49
C HIS A 80 11.86 15.35 -1.33
N ASN A 81 10.80 14.88 -2.01
CA ASN A 81 9.87 15.79 -2.68
C ASN A 81 8.79 16.22 -1.69
N LEU A 82 9.20 17.06 -0.73
CA LEU A 82 8.37 17.54 0.37
C LEU A 82 7.08 18.25 -0.09
N GLY A 83 7.05 18.74 -1.33
CA GLY A 83 5.85 19.31 -1.95
C GLY A 83 4.76 18.28 -2.23
N LEU A 84 5.13 17.07 -2.65
CA LEU A 84 4.19 15.97 -2.92
C LEU A 84 3.66 15.36 -1.61
N LEU A 85 4.52 15.28 -0.57
CA LEU A 85 4.13 14.87 0.78
C LEU A 85 3.06 15.81 1.37
N TRP A 86 3.26 17.13 1.25
CA TRP A 86 2.29 18.14 1.71
C TRP A 86 0.92 17.99 1.03
N GLU A 87 0.90 17.78 -0.28
CA GLU A 87 -0.33 17.60 -1.06
C GLU A 87 -1.12 16.37 -0.60
N ILE A 88 -0.42 15.25 -0.36
CA ILE A 88 -1.06 14.00 0.07
C ILE A 88 -1.52 14.06 1.52
N ASP A 89 -0.72 14.64 2.43
CA ASP A 89 -1.17 14.88 3.80
C ASP A 89 -2.42 15.80 3.77
N ARG A 90 -2.45 16.88 2.97
CA ARG A 90 -3.63 17.73 2.85
C ARG A 90 -4.87 16.96 2.37
N LEU A 91 -4.73 16.10 1.37
CA LEU A 91 -5.86 15.32 0.82
C LEU A 91 -6.38 14.28 1.82
N ILE A 92 -5.49 13.54 2.48
CA ILE A 92 -5.85 12.52 3.47
C ILE A 92 -6.47 13.17 4.72
N PHE A 93 -5.89 14.26 5.24
CA PHE A 93 -6.42 14.96 6.41
C PHE A 93 -7.70 15.75 6.10
N SER A 94 -7.89 16.29 4.89
CA SER A 94 -9.14 16.98 4.52
C SER A 94 -10.35 16.04 4.48
N ASN A 95 -10.15 14.77 4.12
CA ASN A 95 -11.22 13.76 4.12
C ASN A 95 -11.38 13.03 5.46
N ALA A 96 -10.47 13.23 6.43
CA ALA A 96 -10.53 12.61 7.75
C ALA A 96 -11.20 13.50 8.83
N LEU A 97 -11.65 14.72 8.49
CA LEU A 97 -12.22 15.69 9.43
C LEU A 97 -13.69 16.04 9.17
N LEU A 98 -14.51 15.08 8.73
CA LEU A 98 -15.95 15.17 8.95
C LEU A 98 -16.33 14.31 10.16
N PRO A 99 -16.49 14.91 11.37
CA PRO A 99 -17.20 14.22 12.42
C PRO A 99 -18.62 13.99 11.92
N VAL A 100 -19.02 12.72 11.83
CA VAL A 100 -20.42 12.30 11.71
C VAL A 100 -21.18 12.98 12.85
N ARG A 101 -21.86 14.10 12.58
CA ARG A 101 -22.84 14.65 13.51
C ARG A 101 -24.00 13.67 13.54
N LYS A 102 -24.12 12.96 14.66
CA LYS A 102 -25.32 12.21 15.02
C LYS A 102 -26.54 13.13 14.96
N SER A 103 -27.54 12.68 14.23
CA SER A 103 -28.90 13.21 14.26
C SER A 103 -29.54 12.93 15.63
N LEU A 104 -29.99 14.01 16.28
CA LEU A 104 -31.08 14.03 17.26
C LEU A 104 -32.09 15.06 16.74
#